data_AF-A0A087ICI4-F1
#
_entry.id   AF-A0A087ICI4-F1
#
_cell.length_a   1.000
_cell.length_b   1.000
_cell.length_c   1.000
_cell.angle_alpha   90.00
_cell.angle_beta   90.00
_cell.angle_gamma   90.00
#
_symmetry.space_group_name_H-M   'P 1'
#
loop_
_entity.id
_entity.type
_entity.pdbx_description
1 polymer ?
#
loop_
_entity_poly.entity_id
_entity_poly.type
_entity_poly.pdbx_seq_one_letter_code
_entity_poly.pdbx_strand_id
1 'polypeptide(L)'
;MTEFEKMNSGQIFDGADAEIDAIRNRAAVLLKEINAATETEQRIALQKQLFASMGNSYIQPPFMCEFGKTISIGEETFINMNVVMLDGAHITIGSHVLIGPSCQFYTASHSLDYRSRRQWETFCKPIVVEDDVWIGGNCVINQGVTIGARSVIAANSVVNHDVPPDCLYGGTPAKLIRRLDK
;
A
#
# COMPACT_ATOMS: atom_id res chain seq x y z
N MET A 1 -8.25 -2.06 -23.54
CA MET A 1 -7.51 -1.70 -22.31
C MET A 1 -6.06 -2.06 -22.52
N THR A 2 -5.15 -1.21 -22.06
CA THR A 2 -3.72 -1.55 -21.97
C THR A 2 -3.49 -2.61 -20.88
N GLU A 3 -2.33 -3.25 -20.84
CA GLU A 3 -2.00 -4.21 -19.77
C GLU A 3 -1.97 -3.52 -18.40
N PHE A 4 -1.52 -2.26 -18.35
CA PHE A 4 -1.57 -1.46 -17.13
C PHE A 4 -3.02 -1.20 -16.65
N GLU A 5 -3.96 -0.94 -17.57
CA GLU A 5 -5.38 -0.80 -17.23
C GLU A 5 -6.01 -2.13 -16.75
N LYS A 6 -5.61 -3.27 -17.34
CA LYS A 6 -6.02 -4.60 -16.87
C LYS A 6 -5.53 -4.85 -15.44
N MET A 7 -4.26 -4.57 -15.18
CA MET A 7 -3.62 -4.73 -13.86
C MET A 7 -4.38 -3.95 -12.78
N ASN A 8 -4.64 -2.65 -13.02
CA ASN A 8 -5.33 -1.80 -12.04
C ASN A 8 -6.81 -2.18 -11.81
N SER A 9 -7.46 -2.76 -12.82
CA SER A 9 -8.87 -3.20 -12.72
C SER A 9 -9.04 -4.63 -12.20
N GLY A 10 -7.94 -5.30 -11.82
CA GLY A 10 -7.95 -6.64 -11.25
C GLY A 10 -8.17 -7.77 -12.25
N GLN A 11 -8.01 -7.49 -13.54
CA GLN A 11 -7.98 -8.51 -14.59
C GLN A 11 -6.58 -9.15 -14.64
N ILE A 12 -6.49 -10.35 -15.20
CA ILE A 12 -5.19 -10.96 -15.52
C ILE A 12 -4.50 -10.09 -16.58
N PHE A 13 -3.22 -9.82 -16.38
CA PHE A 13 -2.40 -8.94 -17.21
C PHE A 13 -1.03 -9.57 -17.49
N ASP A 14 -0.37 -9.11 -18.55
CA ASP A 14 1.03 -9.45 -18.82
C ASP A 14 1.97 -8.50 -18.06
N GLY A 15 2.60 -9.01 -16.99
CA GLY A 15 3.51 -8.21 -16.17
C GLY A 15 4.86 -7.85 -16.80
N ALA A 16 5.16 -8.39 -17.99
CA ALA A 16 6.33 -8.05 -18.81
C ALA A 16 5.99 -7.08 -19.97
N ASP A 17 4.75 -6.57 -19.99
CA ASP A 17 4.37 -5.54 -20.94
C ASP A 17 5.27 -4.30 -20.83
N ALA A 18 5.63 -3.73 -21.98
CA ALA A 18 6.60 -2.63 -22.05
C ALA A 18 6.11 -1.36 -21.32
N GLU A 19 4.79 -1.12 -21.25
CA GLU A 19 4.23 0.00 -20.48
C GLU A 19 4.46 -0.23 -18.98
N ILE A 20 4.12 -1.43 -18.50
CA ILE A 20 4.30 -1.84 -17.10
C ILE A 20 5.78 -1.76 -16.70
N ASP A 21 6.68 -2.26 -17.54
CA ASP A 21 8.12 -2.20 -17.28
C ASP A 21 8.65 -0.77 -17.25
N ALA A 22 8.21 0.11 -18.16
CA ALA A 22 8.62 1.52 -18.15
C ALA A 22 8.23 2.21 -16.83
N ILE A 23 7.06 1.89 -16.30
CA ILE A 23 6.57 2.42 -15.01
C ILE A 23 7.41 1.88 -13.86
N ARG A 24 7.58 0.56 -13.80
CA ARG A 24 8.36 -0.11 -12.74
C ARG A 24 9.80 0.41 -12.70
N ASN A 25 10.42 0.58 -13.87
CA ASN A 25 11.78 1.11 -13.99
C ASN A 25 11.87 2.56 -13.50
N ARG A 26 10.90 3.41 -13.86
CA ARG A 26 10.83 4.78 -13.34
C ARG A 26 10.70 4.80 -11.82
N ALA A 27 9.82 3.97 -11.25
CA ALA A 27 9.64 3.86 -9.81
C ALA A 27 10.93 3.42 -9.11
N ALA A 28 11.63 2.41 -9.65
CA ALA A 28 12.88 1.90 -9.10
C ALA A 28 13.99 2.97 -9.04
N VAL A 29 14.11 3.81 -10.07
CA VAL A 29 15.07 4.94 -10.09
C VAL A 29 14.73 5.95 -8.99
N LEU A 30 13.47 6.38 -8.92
CA LEU A 30 13.01 7.35 -7.90
C LEU A 30 13.20 6.80 -6.48
N LEU A 31 12.85 5.53 -6.24
CA LEU A 31 13.01 4.88 -4.94
C LEU A 31 14.48 4.82 -4.50
N LYS A 32 15.41 4.58 -5.43
CA LYS A 32 16.85 4.62 -5.12
C LYS A 32 17.27 6.00 -4.62
N GLU A 33 16.79 7.07 -5.26
CA GLU A 33 17.09 8.45 -4.88
C GLU A 33 16.40 8.83 -3.55
N ILE A 34 15.12 8.52 -3.39
CA ILE A 34 14.34 8.75 -2.17
C ILE A 34 15.01 8.10 -0.96
N ASN A 35 15.41 6.84 -1.10
CA ASN A 35 16.00 6.06 -0.01
C ASN A 35 17.43 6.48 0.33
N ALA A 36 18.11 7.19 -0.57
CA ALA A 36 19.45 7.72 -0.35
C ALA A 36 19.47 9.20 0.07
N ALA A 37 18.35 9.93 -0.09
CA ALA A 37 18.27 11.35 0.21
C ALA A 37 18.45 11.63 1.72
N THR A 38 19.34 12.58 2.06
CA THR A 38 19.53 13.05 3.45
C THR A 38 18.58 14.19 3.79
N GLU A 39 18.38 15.10 2.84
CA GLU A 39 17.55 16.29 3.01
C GLU A 39 16.06 15.96 2.86
N THR A 40 15.26 16.41 3.84
CA THR A 40 13.82 16.14 3.88
C THR A 40 13.05 16.79 2.73
N GLU A 41 13.38 18.03 2.37
CA GLU A 41 12.69 18.73 1.27
C GLU A 41 12.92 18.03 -0.08
N GLN A 42 14.16 17.61 -0.34
CA GLN A 42 14.50 16.83 -1.53
C GLN A 42 13.75 15.50 -1.57
N ARG A 43 13.72 14.77 -0.45
CA ARG A 43 12.98 13.51 -0.32
C ARG A 43 11.50 13.69 -0.61
N ILE A 44 10.86 14.72 -0.07
CA ILE A 44 9.44 15.04 -0.32
C ILE A 44 9.21 15.37 -1.80
N ALA A 45 10.09 16.15 -2.42
CA ALA A 45 9.98 16.49 -3.84
C ALA A 45 10.07 15.26 -4.76
N LEU A 46 10.92 14.28 -4.42
CA LEU A 46 11.01 13.01 -5.14
C LEU A 46 9.79 12.12 -4.89
N GLN A 47 9.30 12.05 -3.65
CA GLN A 47 8.08 11.30 -3.31
C GLN A 47 6.85 11.82 -4.08
N LYS A 48 6.72 13.14 -4.24
CA LYS A 48 5.67 13.74 -5.08
C LYS A 48 5.78 13.42 -6.57
N GLN A 49 6.96 13.02 -7.06
CA GLN A 49 7.15 12.54 -8.43
C GLN A 49 6.88 11.04 -8.61
N LEU A 50 6.99 10.27 -7.51
CA LEU A 50 6.76 8.83 -7.45
C LEU A 50 5.28 8.50 -7.35
N PHE A 51 4.57 9.14 -6.40
CA PHE A 51 3.19 8.83 -6.09
C PHE A 51 2.19 9.46 -7.04
N ALA A 52 1.00 8.87 -7.13
CA ALA A 52 -0.12 9.46 -7.89
C ALA A 52 -0.50 10.82 -7.29
N SER A 53 -0.57 10.89 -5.96
CA SER A 53 -0.77 12.10 -5.18
C SER A 53 -0.21 11.93 -3.77
N MET A 54 0.23 13.04 -3.17
CA MET A 54 0.72 13.09 -1.80
C MET A 54 0.47 14.49 -1.22
N GLY A 55 -0.30 14.54 -0.13
CA GLY A 55 -0.50 15.75 0.67
C GLY A 55 0.77 16.20 1.40
N ASN A 56 0.63 17.16 2.32
CA ASN A 56 1.67 17.54 3.27
C ASN A 56 1.85 16.45 4.34
N SER A 57 2.52 15.37 3.93
CA SER A 57 2.68 14.13 4.66
C SER A 57 4.15 13.72 4.71
N TYR A 58 4.49 12.80 5.62
CA TYR A 58 5.88 12.37 5.84
C TYR A 58 6.02 10.87 5.71
N ILE A 59 6.94 10.43 4.84
CA ILE A 59 7.21 9.03 4.57
C ILE A 59 8.70 8.79 4.79
N GLN A 60 9.01 7.96 5.78
CA GLN A 60 10.39 7.70 6.18
C GLN A 60 11.04 6.66 5.27
N PRO A 61 12.29 6.90 4.82
CA PRO A 61 13.05 5.89 4.11
C PRO A 61 13.62 4.82 5.09
N PRO A 62 13.90 3.59 4.62
CA PRO A 62 13.60 3.12 3.27
C PRO A 62 12.10 2.88 3.09
N PHE A 63 11.59 3.23 1.92
CA PHE A 63 10.25 2.87 1.45
C PHE A 63 10.38 2.04 0.18
N MET A 64 9.51 1.05 -0.01
CA MET A 64 9.52 0.18 -1.17
C MET A 64 8.12 0.08 -1.78
N CYS A 65 8.03 0.32 -3.09
CA CYS A 65 6.85 -0.02 -3.89
C CYS A 65 7.26 -0.51 -5.28
N GLU A 66 6.31 -1.00 -6.07
CA GLU A 66 6.58 -1.49 -7.43
C GLU A 66 6.38 -0.40 -8.49
N PHE A 67 5.32 0.42 -8.38
CA PHE A 67 4.94 1.37 -9.43
C PHE A 67 4.88 2.84 -8.97
N GLY A 68 4.56 3.10 -7.70
CA GLY A 68 4.40 4.43 -7.10
C GLY A 68 3.13 5.14 -7.54
N LYS A 69 2.89 5.23 -8.85
CA LYS A 69 1.83 6.04 -9.47
C LYS A 69 0.40 5.54 -9.25
N THR A 70 0.22 4.45 -8.52
CA THR A 70 -1.07 3.90 -8.08
C THR A 70 -1.35 4.20 -6.61
N ILE A 71 -0.39 4.76 -5.88
CA ILE A 71 -0.49 5.11 -4.47
C ILE A 71 -0.91 6.58 -4.35
N SER A 72 -1.94 6.83 -3.54
CA SER A 72 -2.41 8.18 -3.17
C SER A 72 -2.42 8.33 -1.66
N ILE A 73 -1.88 9.44 -1.15
CA ILE A 73 -1.73 9.70 0.28
C ILE A 73 -2.29 11.08 0.62
N GLY A 74 -3.19 11.14 1.61
CA GLY A 74 -3.83 12.35 2.11
C GLY A 74 -2.88 13.30 2.85
N GLU A 75 -3.49 14.24 3.58
CA GLU A 75 -2.81 15.28 4.36
C GLU A 75 -2.43 14.77 5.76
N GLU A 76 -1.37 15.33 6.34
CA GLU A 76 -0.98 15.08 7.73
C GLU A 76 -0.80 13.59 8.09
N THR A 77 -0.46 12.77 7.09
CA THR A 77 -0.24 11.32 7.23
C THR A 77 1.24 11.04 7.45
N PHE A 78 1.53 10.08 8.33
CA PHE A 78 2.89 9.62 8.64
C PHE A 78 3.05 8.13 8.36
N ILE A 79 4.03 7.79 7.54
CA ILE A 79 4.42 6.42 7.23
C ILE A 79 5.86 6.21 7.72
N ASN A 80 6.03 5.25 8.63
CA ASN A 80 7.33 4.94 9.22
C ASN A 80 8.19 4.07 8.28
N MET A 81 9.43 3.81 8.69
CA MET A 81 10.46 3.15 7.90
C MET A 81 10.07 1.73 7.47
N ASN A 82 10.67 1.28 6.36
CA ASN A 82 10.66 -0.09 5.87
C ASN A 82 9.29 -0.62 5.44
N VAL A 83 8.36 0.27 5.08
CA VAL A 83 7.07 -0.13 4.52
C VAL A 83 7.24 -0.64 3.09
N VAL A 84 6.53 -1.72 2.77
CA VAL A 84 6.52 -2.36 1.45
C VAL A 84 5.10 -2.34 0.89
N MET A 85 4.93 -1.84 -0.33
CA MET A 85 3.64 -1.81 -1.02
C MET A 85 3.74 -2.48 -2.39
N LEU A 86 3.06 -3.61 -2.57
CA LEU A 86 2.83 -4.18 -3.90
C LEU A 86 1.58 -3.51 -4.47
N ASP A 87 1.78 -2.50 -5.30
CA ASP A 87 0.80 -1.49 -5.71
C ASP A 87 0.33 -1.65 -7.15
N GLY A 88 0.14 -2.89 -7.60
CA GLY A 88 -0.43 -3.20 -8.93
C GLY A 88 -1.88 -2.72 -9.10
N ALA A 89 -2.63 -2.58 -8.01
CA ALA A 89 -3.87 -1.81 -7.98
C ALA A 89 -3.74 -0.61 -7.04
N HIS A 90 -4.75 0.26 -7.03
CA HIS A 90 -4.73 1.46 -6.22
C HIS A 90 -4.58 1.18 -4.73
N ILE A 91 -3.66 1.90 -4.09
CA ILE A 91 -3.57 2.00 -2.63
C ILE A 91 -3.92 3.44 -2.27
N THR A 92 -5.06 3.62 -1.61
CA THR A 92 -5.55 4.94 -1.21
C THR A 92 -5.45 5.07 0.29
N ILE A 93 -4.69 6.05 0.76
CA ILE A 93 -4.50 6.35 2.18
C ILE A 93 -5.04 7.75 2.44
N GLY A 94 -5.94 7.87 3.41
CA GLY A 94 -6.57 9.11 3.84
C GLY A 94 -5.63 10.06 4.58
N SER A 95 -6.25 11.00 5.28
CA SER A 95 -5.56 12.02 6.07
C SER A 95 -5.42 11.61 7.54
N HIS A 96 -4.41 12.14 8.23
CA HIS A 96 -4.10 11.85 9.64
C HIS A 96 -3.84 10.35 9.92
N VAL A 97 -3.41 9.59 8.90
CA VAL A 97 -3.11 8.17 9.05
C VAL A 97 -1.72 7.98 9.64
N LEU A 98 -1.58 7.03 10.56
CA LEU A 98 -0.30 6.59 11.11
C LEU A 98 0.00 5.15 10.70
N ILE A 99 1.10 4.91 10.00
CA ILE A 99 1.54 3.56 9.62
C ILE A 99 2.88 3.25 10.31
N GLY A 100 2.87 2.21 11.13
CA GLY A 100 4.05 1.72 11.84
C GLY A 100 5.11 1.15 10.90
N PRO A 101 6.34 0.92 11.41
CA PRO A 101 7.44 0.46 10.57
C PRO A 101 7.19 -0.96 10.08
N SER A 102 7.79 -1.30 8.95
CA SER A 102 7.71 -2.64 8.37
C SER A 102 6.28 -3.11 8.17
N CYS A 103 5.33 -2.26 7.78
CA CYS A 103 4.02 -2.72 7.33
C CYS A 103 4.08 -3.14 5.86
N GLN A 104 3.22 -4.08 5.46
CA GLN A 104 3.11 -4.55 4.09
C GLN A 104 1.69 -4.39 3.55
N PHE A 105 1.58 -3.89 2.33
CA PHE A 105 0.33 -3.73 1.59
C PHE A 105 0.41 -4.54 0.31
N TYR A 106 -0.45 -5.54 0.18
CA TYR A 106 -0.42 -6.47 -0.94
C TYR A 106 -1.69 -6.35 -1.76
N THR A 107 -1.70 -5.47 -2.76
CA THR A 107 -2.82 -5.46 -3.72
C THR A 107 -2.80 -6.71 -4.59
N ALA A 108 -1.62 -7.27 -4.86
CA ALA A 108 -1.42 -8.47 -5.65
C ALA A 108 -1.76 -9.76 -4.91
N SER A 109 -2.26 -10.74 -5.65
CA SER A 109 -2.39 -12.12 -5.20
C SER A 109 -2.38 -13.10 -6.37
N HIS A 110 -2.44 -14.39 -6.06
CA HIS A 110 -2.39 -15.47 -7.04
C HIS A 110 -3.49 -16.49 -6.80
N SER A 111 -3.84 -17.21 -7.87
CA SER A 111 -4.73 -18.37 -7.78
C SER A 111 -4.16 -19.41 -6.82
N LEU A 112 -5.01 -20.13 -6.09
CA LEU A 112 -4.60 -21.29 -5.30
C LEU A 112 -4.28 -22.51 -6.20
N ASP A 113 -4.80 -22.56 -7.43
CA ASP A 113 -4.36 -23.54 -8.42
C ASP A 113 -2.95 -23.19 -8.91
N TYR A 114 -2.00 -24.11 -8.71
CA TYR A 114 -0.61 -23.91 -9.09
C TYR A 114 -0.41 -23.81 -10.61
N ARG A 115 -1.34 -24.33 -11.42
CA ARG A 115 -1.22 -24.32 -12.88
C ARG A 115 -1.19 -22.90 -13.43
N SER A 116 -2.09 -22.05 -12.95
CA SER A 116 -2.09 -20.59 -13.22
C SER A 116 -0.79 -19.91 -12.80
N ARG A 117 -0.25 -20.28 -11.64
CA ARG A 117 0.96 -19.64 -11.09
C ARG A 117 2.25 -19.95 -11.85
N ARG A 118 2.27 -20.93 -12.76
CA ARG A 118 3.45 -21.24 -13.59
C ARG A 118 3.80 -20.11 -14.57
N GLN A 119 2.83 -19.28 -14.91
CA GLN A 119 3.01 -18.10 -15.76
C GLN A 119 3.05 -16.81 -14.93
N TRP A 120 3.15 -16.93 -13.60
CA TRP A 120 3.09 -15.81 -12.65
C TRP A 120 1.81 -14.98 -12.79
N GLU A 121 0.71 -15.62 -13.22
CA GLU A 121 -0.61 -14.99 -13.28
C GLU A 121 -0.94 -14.33 -11.94
N THR A 122 -1.20 -13.03 -12.00
CA THR A 122 -1.45 -12.17 -10.86
C THR A 122 -2.76 -11.42 -11.10
N PHE A 123 -3.50 -11.21 -10.02
CA PHE A 123 -4.62 -10.27 -10.01
C PHE A 123 -4.45 -9.32 -8.83
N CYS A 124 -4.87 -8.08 -9.03
CA CYS A 124 -4.70 -7.03 -8.05
C CYS A 124 -6.06 -6.48 -7.62
N LYS A 125 -6.27 -6.25 -6.33
CA LYS A 125 -7.45 -5.52 -5.82
C LYS A 125 -7.03 -4.33 -4.96
N PRO A 126 -7.73 -3.19 -5.06
CA PRO A 126 -7.33 -1.98 -4.38
C PRO A 126 -7.36 -2.15 -2.85
N ILE A 127 -6.54 -1.38 -2.15
CA ILE A 127 -6.57 -1.25 -0.69
C ILE A 127 -6.94 0.19 -0.35
N VAL A 128 -7.82 0.36 0.62
CA VAL A 128 -8.25 1.67 1.11
C VAL A 128 -7.97 1.75 2.61
N VAL A 129 -7.31 2.81 3.04
CA VAL A 129 -7.12 3.20 4.44
C VAL A 129 -7.78 4.55 4.60
N GLU A 130 -8.88 4.62 5.35
CA GLU A 130 -9.61 5.86 5.57
C GLU A 130 -8.90 6.75 6.61
N ASP A 131 -9.46 7.93 6.84
CA ASP A 131 -8.90 8.95 7.71
C ASP A 131 -8.74 8.49 9.18
N ASP A 132 -7.76 9.05 9.88
CA ASP A 132 -7.49 8.83 11.31
C ASP A 132 -7.17 7.38 11.71
N VAL A 133 -6.84 6.52 10.74
CA VAL A 133 -6.45 5.13 11.02
C VAL A 133 -5.03 5.06 11.60
N TRP A 134 -4.83 4.18 12.59
CA TRP A 134 -3.50 3.79 13.05
C TRP A 134 -3.22 2.31 12.80
N ILE A 135 -2.18 2.02 12.02
CA ILE A 135 -1.69 0.67 11.75
C ILE A 135 -0.40 0.45 12.54
N GLY A 136 -0.41 -0.51 13.47
CA GLY A 136 0.78 -0.91 14.22
C GLY A 136 1.87 -1.51 13.33
N GLY A 137 3.11 -1.53 13.80
CA GLY A 137 4.23 -2.07 13.02
C GLY A 137 4.09 -3.55 12.67
N ASN A 138 4.76 -3.97 11.61
CA ASN A 138 4.77 -5.36 11.15
C ASN A 138 3.40 -5.92 10.74
N CYS A 139 2.44 -5.08 10.35
CA CYS A 139 1.14 -5.55 9.85
C CYS A 139 1.18 -5.91 8.37
N VAL A 140 0.35 -6.86 7.97
CA VAL A 140 0.09 -7.22 6.56
C VAL A 140 -1.35 -6.88 6.22
N ILE A 141 -1.57 -6.06 5.19
CA ILE A 141 -2.87 -5.72 4.64
C ILE A 141 -3.01 -6.36 3.26
N ASN A 142 -3.94 -7.29 3.12
CA ASN A 142 -4.16 -8.00 1.85
C ASN A 142 -5.12 -7.25 0.93
N GLN A 143 -5.12 -7.67 -0.33
CA GLN A 143 -5.86 -7.06 -1.43
C GLN A 143 -7.36 -6.89 -1.12
N GLY A 144 -7.97 -5.82 -1.64
CA GLY A 144 -9.42 -5.61 -1.56
C GLY A 144 -9.93 -5.19 -0.18
N VAL A 145 -9.03 -4.91 0.77
CA VAL A 145 -9.39 -4.49 2.13
C VAL A 145 -9.60 -2.98 2.20
N THR A 146 -10.68 -2.58 2.85
CA THR A 146 -10.89 -1.23 3.39
C THR A 146 -10.70 -1.24 4.91
N ILE A 147 -9.82 -0.37 5.42
CA ILE A 147 -9.71 -0.07 6.85
C ILE A 147 -10.50 1.20 7.12
N GLY A 148 -11.64 1.04 7.78
CA GLY A 148 -12.56 2.13 8.08
C GLY A 148 -11.97 3.15 9.04
N ALA A 149 -12.45 4.39 8.94
CA ALA A 149 -11.88 5.54 9.61
C ALA A 149 -11.81 5.39 11.14
N ARG A 150 -10.81 6.04 11.75
CA ARG A 150 -10.56 6.06 13.22
C ARG A 150 -10.29 4.68 13.85
N SER A 151 -10.08 3.66 13.03
CA SER A 151 -9.76 2.31 13.50
C SER A 151 -8.27 2.12 13.79
N VAL A 152 -7.96 1.13 14.61
CA VAL A 152 -6.60 0.74 14.99
C VAL A 152 -6.35 -0.71 14.63
N ILE A 153 -5.22 -1.00 14.00
CA ILE A 153 -4.73 -2.35 13.74
C ILE A 153 -3.55 -2.63 14.67
N ALA A 154 -3.67 -3.61 15.55
CA ALA A 154 -2.60 -4.00 16.45
C ALA A 154 -1.39 -4.54 15.66
N ALA A 155 -0.18 -4.32 16.17
CA ALA A 155 1.05 -4.78 15.54
C ALA A 155 1.04 -6.29 15.22
N ASN A 156 1.78 -6.68 14.19
CA ASN A 156 1.92 -8.07 13.72
C ASN A 156 0.60 -8.74 13.27
N SER A 157 -0.40 -7.94 12.89
CA SER A 157 -1.70 -8.46 12.43
C SER A 157 -1.73 -8.70 10.92
N VAL A 158 -2.55 -9.66 10.49
CA VAL A 158 -2.81 -9.95 9.07
C VAL A 158 -4.27 -9.69 8.75
N VAL A 159 -4.55 -8.62 8.02
CA VAL A 159 -5.89 -8.15 7.69
C VAL A 159 -6.31 -8.70 6.32
N ASN A 160 -7.32 -9.57 6.33
CA ASN A 160 -7.83 -10.28 5.13
C ASN A 160 -9.21 -9.80 4.68
N HIS A 161 -9.88 -8.99 5.50
CA HIS A 161 -11.25 -8.52 5.32
C HIS A 161 -11.37 -7.08 5.82
N ASP A 162 -12.39 -6.39 5.34
CA ASP A 162 -12.69 -5.02 5.76
C ASP A 162 -12.79 -4.87 7.27
N VAL A 163 -12.25 -3.76 7.76
CA VAL A 163 -12.33 -3.35 9.15
C VAL A 163 -13.34 -2.21 9.23
N PRO A 164 -14.45 -2.37 9.96
CA PRO A 164 -15.38 -1.27 10.18
C PRO A 164 -14.70 -0.07 10.85
N PRO A 165 -15.23 1.16 10.69
CA PRO A 165 -14.77 2.31 11.44
C PRO A 165 -14.85 2.10 12.96
N ASP A 166 -14.09 2.91 13.71
CA ASP A 166 -14.15 2.97 15.17
C ASP A 166 -13.91 1.61 15.85
N CYS A 167 -12.95 0.83 15.35
CA CYS A 167 -12.64 -0.51 15.87
C CYS A 167 -11.14 -0.72 16.11
N LEU A 168 -10.82 -1.51 17.14
CA LEU A 168 -9.50 -2.11 17.31
C LEU A 168 -9.54 -3.56 16.81
N TYR A 169 -8.71 -3.87 15.82
CA TYR A 169 -8.51 -5.22 15.30
C TYR A 169 -7.11 -5.73 15.62
N GLY A 170 -6.94 -7.04 15.77
CA GLY A 170 -5.62 -7.64 15.86
C GLY A 170 -5.58 -9.15 15.67
N GLY A 171 -4.39 -9.67 15.40
CA GLY A 171 -4.10 -11.10 15.25
C GLY A 171 -3.92 -11.57 13.80
N THR A 172 -3.74 -12.88 13.64
CA THR A 172 -3.48 -13.53 12.35
C THR A 172 -4.39 -14.76 12.17
N PRO A 173 -5.50 -14.66 11.42
CA PRO A 173 -6.04 -13.43 10.80
C PRO A 173 -6.57 -12.45 11.86
N ALA A 174 -6.59 -11.17 11.50
CA ALA A 174 -7.06 -10.08 12.37
C ALA A 174 -8.54 -10.25 12.70
N LYS A 175 -8.89 -10.05 13.97
CA LYS A 175 -10.26 -10.10 14.47
C LYS A 175 -10.55 -8.85 15.30
N LEU A 176 -11.83 -8.50 15.40
CA LEU A 176 -12.28 -7.45 16.31
C LEU A 176 -11.84 -7.80 17.74
N ILE A 177 -11.09 -6.89 18.36
CA ILE A 177 -10.72 -6.95 19.78
C ILE A 177 -11.74 -6.14 20.59
N ARG A 178 -12.01 -4.91 20.16
CA ARG A 178 -13.04 -4.06 20.76
C ARG A 178 -13.48 -2.94 19.82
N ARG A 179 -14.66 -2.38 20.08
CA ARG A 179 -15.07 -1.08 19.51
C ARG A 179 -14.38 0.06 20.26
N LEU A 180 -14.03 1.10 19.52
CA LEU A 180 -13.44 2.33 20.01
C LEU A 180 -14.56 3.36 20.21
N ASP A 181 -15.53 3.00 21.04
CA ASP A 181 -16.53 3.97 21.50
C ASP A 181 -15.85 4.97 22.44
N LYS A 182 -16.31 6.23 22.41
CA LYS A 182 -15.90 7.29 23.35
C LYS A 182 -16.23 6.92 24.80
#